data_AF-A0A0F9JG64-F1
#
_entry.id   AF-A0A0F9JG64-F1
#
_cell.length_a   1.000
_cell.length_b   1.000
_cell.length_c   1.000
_cell.angle_alpha   90.00
_cell.angle_beta   90.00
_cell.angle_gamma   90.00
#
_symmetry.space_group_name_H-M   'P 1'
#
loop_
_entity.id
_entity.type
_entity.pdbx_description
1 polymer ?
#
loop_
_entity_poly.entity_id
_entity_poly.type
_entity_poly.pdbx_seq_one_letter_code
_entity_poly.pdbx_strand_id
1 'polypeptide(L)' 'DAHSTIDSEVLSASQIIAHHNDVLKFFADIIQEEDFVFN' A
#
# COMPACT_ATOMS: atom_id res chain seq x y z
N ASP A 1 -1.94 -2.46 -5.26
CA ASP A 1 -1.31 -2.59 -3.93
C ASP A 1 -2.05 -3.69 -3.19
N ALA A 2 -1.38 -4.77 -2.80
CA ALA A 2 -2.02 -5.97 -2.30
C ALA A 2 -2.59 -5.82 -0.86
N HIS A 3 -2.90 -4.58 -0.46
CA HIS A 3 -3.37 -4.20 0.87
C HIS A 3 -4.67 -3.39 0.73
N SER A 4 -5.58 -3.57 1.67
CA SER A 4 -6.81 -2.79 1.78
C SER A 4 -6.93 -2.17 3.16
N THR A 5 -7.71 -1.11 3.25
CA THR A 5 -8.05 -0.44 4.49
C THR A 5 -9.43 0.21 4.38
N ILE A 6 -9.90 0.83 5.45
CA ILE A 6 -11.20 1.50 5.54
C ILE A 6 -11.01 2.98 5.83
N ASP A 7 -12.05 3.77 5.58
CA ASP A 7 -12.09 5.18 6.01
C ASP A 7 -11.95 5.27 7.53
N SER A 8 -11.25 6.30 7.99
CA SER A 8 -11.23 6.72 9.38
C SER A 8 -12.13 7.94 9.58
N GLU A 9 -12.25 8.43 10.81
CA GLU A 9 -13.01 9.65 11.11
C GLU A 9 -12.45 10.91 10.42
N VAL A 10 -11.18 10.88 10.00
CA VAL A 10 -10.43 12.07 9.52
C VAL A 10 -9.83 11.89 8.12
N LEU A 11 -9.49 10.66 7.74
CA LEU A 11 -8.84 10.33 6.47
C LEU A 11 -9.61 9.24 5.72
N SER A 12 -9.72 9.40 4.40
CA SER A 12 -10.24 8.34 3.54
C SER A 12 -9.27 7.16 3.44
N ALA A 13 -9.79 5.99 3.09
CA ALA A 13 -9.01 4.79 2.82
C ALA A 13 -7.92 5.05 1.77
N SER A 14 -8.23 5.86 0.74
CA SER A 14 -7.26 6.24 -0.29
C SER A 14 -6.11 7.11 0.24
N GLN A 15 -6.39 8.04 1.16
CA GLN A 15 -5.35 8.85 1.81
C GLN A 15 -4.47 7.99 2.73
N ILE A 16 -5.07 7.04 3.44
CA ILE A 16 -4.35 6.10 4.29
C ILE A 16 -3.42 5.22 3.46
N ILE A 17 -3.91 4.65 2.35
CA ILE A 17 -3.11 3.83 1.41
C ILE A 17 -1.94 4.65 0.85
N ALA A 18 -2.19 5.88 0.40
CA ALA A 18 -1.15 6.74 -0.15
C ALA A 18 -0.04 7.02 0.89
N HIS A 19 -0.43 7.38 2.12
CA HIS A 19 0.53 7.62 3.20
C HIS A 19 1.38 6.38 3.51
N HIS A 20 0.75 5.20 3.62
CA HIS A 20 1.47 3.97 3.95
C HIS A 20 2.40 3.55 2.82
N ASN A 21 2.01 3.72 1.56
CA ASN A 21 2.90 3.45 0.43
C ASN A 21 4.15 4.32 0.43
N ASP A 22 4.09 5.56 0.93
CA ASP A 22 5.27 6.40 1.07
C ASP A 22 6.15 5.97 2.24
N VAL A 23 5.56 5.51 3.35
CA VAL A 23 6.30 5.02 4.52
C VAL A 23 6.95 3.66 4.25
N LEU A 24 6.25 2.73 3.60
CA LEU A 24 6.71 1.35 3.39
C LEU A 24 7.93 1.26 2.47
N LYS A 25 8.10 2.22 1.53
CA LYS A 25 9.31 2.34 0.67
C LYS A 25 10.61 2.44 1.46
N PHE A 26 10.56 2.91 2.71
CA PHE A 26 11.74 3.01 3.56
C PHE A 26 12.14 1.68 4.21
N PHE A 27 11.24 0.70 4.23
CA PHE A 27 11.41 -0.55 4.98
C PHE A 27 11.36 -1.80 4.10
N ALA A 28 10.89 -1.68 2.85
CA ALA A 28 10.75 -2.79 1.94
C ALA A 28 10.94 -2.35 0.48
N ASP A 29 11.49 -3.26 -0.32
CA ASP A 29 11.46 -3.14 -1.77
C ASP A 29 10.02 -3.35 -2.26
N ILE A 30 9.55 -2.45 -3.13
CA ILE A 30 8.23 -2.57 -3.75
C ILE A 30 8.37 -3.35 -5.05
N ILE A 31 7.72 -4.51 -5.11
CA ILE A 31 7.53 -5.27 -6.34
C ILE A 31 6.18 -4.89 -6.97
N GLN A 32 6.14 -4.71 -8.29
CA GLN A 32 4.85 -4.56 -8.97
C GLN A 32 4.15 -5.92 -9.02
N GLU A 33 2.82 -5.90 -9.05
CA GLU A 33 2.02 -7.13 -9.15
C GLU A 33 2.40 -7.95 -10.39
N GLU A 34 2.71 -7.25 -11.50
CA GLU A 34 3.17 -7.86 -12.76
C GLU A 34 4.54 -8.55 -12.66
N ASP A 35 5.36 -8.18 -11.66
CA ASP A 35 6.65 -8.81 -11.40
C ASP A 35 6.54 -10.04 -10.47
N PHE A 36 5.35 -10.31 -9.92
CA PHE A 36 5.14 -11.41 -8.98
C PHE A 36 4.69 -12.69 -9.70
N VAL A 37 5.54 -13.73 -9.69
CA VAL A 37 5.22 -15.05 -10.25
C VAL A 37 4.79 -16.00 -9.12
N PHE A 38 3.53 -16.43 -9.11
CA PHE A 38 3.07 -17.54 -8.27
C PHE A 38 3.63 -18.85 -8.86
N ASN A 39 4.60 -19.45 -8.17
CA ASN A 39 5.07 -20.83 -8.43
C ASN A 39 4.25 -21.85 -7.65
#